data_AF-A0A956JPU3-F1
#
_entry.id   AF-A0A956JPU3-F1
#
_cell.length_a   1.000
_cell.length_b   1.000
_cell.length_c   1.000
_cell.angle_alpha   90.00
_cell.angle_beta   90.00
_cell.angle_gamma   90.00
#
_symmetry.space_group_name_H-M   'P 1'
#
loop_
_entity.id
_entity.type
_entity.pdbx_description
1 polymer ?
#
loop_
_entity_poly.entity_id
_entity_poly.type
_entity_poly.pdbx_seq_one_letter_code
_entity_poly.pdbx_strand_id
1 'polypeptide(L)'
;MANDSTRLISGADGPDLSLQSYRLEMLRGPQAGESWELGQETRIGKGAENEIQVVDATVSRNHLVLRSEADGFHVRDLGSTNGTFLNNARIVEGYARPGTEIRAGQVVMRLTAVHQEARVAPVGFERFGSLVGKSEPMRKIFALLERVAPTAATILVTGETGCGKGALARTVHDQSPRADKPFVTVDCGAISRNLIESELFGHEKGAFTGATALRRGALEMCKGGTLFIDELDDLPLDVQPKLLRALDEREIVRVGSSKPIKLDVRVVAATKKDLRQEVSEGRFREDLYFRLSIVNLRLPPLRERIEDVPLLAQSFLESDNGSWEALPRALRERLAAYNYPGNVRELRNILERASYLEGFDAIDLTAFATEMRGDGVSGTEFKLSADYMKPFKEAKDLLITRFEREYLKRLLARNSGKIARAAREAKIDRKYLYMLLEKHSIENK
;
A
#
# COMPACT_ATOMS: atom_id res chain seq x y z
N MET A 1 -17.74 -50.84 4.39
CA MET A 1 -16.41 -50.40 4.84
C MET A 1 -15.60 -50.02 3.62
N ALA A 2 -15.39 -48.72 3.43
CA ALA A 2 -14.26 -48.09 2.74
C ALA A 2 -14.63 -46.59 2.60
N ASN A 3 -14.32 -45.83 3.66
CA ASN A 3 -14.28 -44.38 3.61
C ASN A 3 -13.07 -44.01 2.74
N ASP A 4 -13.29 -43.39 1.59
CA ASP A 4 -12.22 -42.72 0.86
C ASP A 4 -12.25 -41.24 1.24
N SER A 5 -11.37 -40.92 2.17
CA SER A 5 -11.19 -39.61 2.79
C SER A 5 -10.46 -38.69 1.82
N THR A 6 -11.24 -37.87 1.10
CA THR A 6 -10.70 -36.69 0.42
C THR A 6 -10.15 -35.74 1.49
N ARG A 7 -8.83 -35.78 1.69
CA ARG A 7 -8.11 -34.85 2.55
C ARG A 7 -8.26 -33.44 1.98
N LEU A 8 -8.98 -32.59 2.71
CA LEU A 8 -8.92 -31.14 2.59
C LEU A 8 -7.48 -30.71 2.85
N ILE A 9 -6.77 -30.31 1.79
CA ILE A 9 -5.52 -29.56 1.92
C ILE A 9 -5.93 -28.14 2.30
N SER A 10 -5.81 -27.82 3.58
CA SER A 10 -5.88 -26.46 4.10
C SER A 10 -4.65 -25.68 3.60
N GLY A 11 -4.75 -25.08 2.42
CA GLY A 11 -3.85 -24.03 1.96
C GLY A 11 -4.39 -22.68 2.44
N ALA A 12 -4.17 -22.36 3.71
CA ALA A 12 -4.17 -20.97 4.14
C ALA A 12 -2.81 -20.41 3.73
N ASP A 13 -2.80 -19.54 2.72
CA ASP A 13 -1.74 -18.56 2.36
C ASP A 13 -1.88 -18.17 0.87
N GLY A 14 -3.08 -17.68 0.50
CA GLY A 14 -3.27 -16.87 -0.70
C GLY A 14 -3.27 -15.39 -0.32
N PRO A 15 -3.09 -14.44 -1.26
CA PRO A 15 -3.34 -13.04 -0.95
C PRO A 15 -4.79 -12.90 -0.48
N ASP A 16 -4.99 -12.30 0.70
CA ASP A 16 -6.32 -11.89 1.18
C ASP A 16 -6.87 -10.86 0.20
N LEU A 17 -7.73 -11.34 -0.70
CA LEU A 17 -8.38 -10.56 -1.72
C LEU A 17 -9.86 -10.51 -1.33
N SER A 18 -10.35 -9.34 -0.94
CA SER A 18 -11.77 -9.17 -0.65
C SER A 18 -12.40 -8.08 -1.50
N LEU A 19 -13.53 -8.42 -2.11
CA LEU A 19 -14.47 -7.45 -2.64
C LEU A 19 -15.49 -7.18 -1.54
N GLN A 20 -15.81 -5.90 -1.32
CA GLN A 20 -16.89 -5.54 -0.41
C GLN A 20 -18.21 -6.00 -1.04
N SER A 21 -18.82 -7.03 -0.45
CA SER A 21 -20.21 -7.38 -0.70
C SER A 21 -21.07 -6.75 0.38
N TYR A 22 -22.36 -6.63 0.09
CA TYR A 22 -23.31 -6.11 1.06
C TYR A 22 -24.34 -7.16 1.37
N ARG A 23 -24.75 -7.18 2.62
CA ARG A 23 -25.76 -8.06 3.14
C ARG A 23 -26.81 -7.24 3.85
N LEU A 24 -28.05 -7.67 3.73
CA LEU A 24 -29.15 -7.13 4.51
C LEU A 24 -29.51 -8.17 5.58
N GLU A 25 -29.44 -7.79 6.85
CA GLU A 25 -29.77 -8.65 7.99
C GLU A 25 -31.09 -8.19 8.61
N MET A 26 -32.05 -9.08 8.82
CA MET A 26 -33.30 -8.70 9.49
C MET A 26 -33.09 -8.61 10.99
N LEU A 27 -33.18 -7.40 11.55
CA LEU A 27 -33.13 -7.17 12.99
C LEU A 27 -34.47 -7.44 13.67
N ARG A 28 -35.57 -7.10 13.00
CA ARG A 28 -36.93 -7.25 13.54
C ARG A 28 -37.91 -7.60 12.43
N GLY A 29 -38.68 -8.65 12.61
CA GLY A 29 -39.67 -9.12 11.66
C GLY A 29 -39.86 -10.64 11.74
N PRO A 30 -40.64 -11.24 10.82
CA PRO A 30 -40.92 -12.68 10.81
C PRO A 30 -39.67 -13.56 10.59
N GLN A 31 -38.62 -12.99 9.99
CA GLN A 31 -37.36 -13.66 9.65
C GLN A 31 -36.17 -13.06 10.42
N ALA A 32 -36.37 -12.63 11.67
CA ALA A 32 -35.31 -12.02 12.46
C ALA A 32 -34.07 -12.93 12.58
N GLY A 33 -32.90 -12.38 12.31
CA GLY A 33 -31.61 -13.09 12.22
C GLY A 33 -31.29 -13.68 10.84
N GLU A 34 -32.24 -13.70 9.90
CA GLU A 34 -31.97 -14.09 8.51
C GLU A 34 -31.20 -12.96 7.79
N SER A 35 -30.36 -13.35 6.83
CA SER A 35 -29.54 -12.40 6.09
C SER A 35 -29.39 -12.77 4.63
N TRP A 36 -29.44 -11.77 3.75
CA TRP A 36 -29.44 -11.93 2.29
C TRP A 36 -28.31 -11.14 1.65
N GLU A 37 -27.59 -11.72 0.69
CA GLU A 37 -26.62 -11.00 -0.13
C GLU A 37 -27.33 -10.09 -1.12
N LEU A 38 -26.80 -8.88 -1.33
CA LEU A 38 -27.36 -7.87 -2.22
C LEU A 38 -26.63 -7.85 -3.56
N GLY A 39 -27.41 -7.77 -4.64
CA GLY A 39 -26.91 -7.65 -6.02
C GLY A 39 -26.86 -6.20 -6.51
N GLN A 40 -26.73 -6.02 -7.85
CA GLN A 40 -26.79 -4.68 -8.47
C GLN A 40 -28.16 -4.02 -8.33
N GLU A 41 -29.24 -4.79 -8.43
CA GLU A 41 -30.61 -4.39 -8.07
C GLU A 41 -31.19 -5.51 -7.19
N THR A 42 -31.86 -5.16 -6.10
CA THR A 42 -32.49 -6.11 -5.19
C THR A 42 -33.83 -5.56 -4.73
N ARG A 43 -34.93 -6.23 -5.07
CA ARG A 43 -36.29 -5.85 -4.69
C ARG A 43 -36.70 -6.59 -3.43
N ILE A 44 -37.46 -5.89 -2.60
CA ILE A 44 -37.95 -6.40 -1.32
C ILE A 44 -39.45 -6.18 -1.25
N GLY A 45 -40.17 -7.24 -0.90
CA GLY A 45 -41.62 -7.21 -0.76
C GLY A 45 -42.17 -8.57 -0.34
N LYS A 46 -43.48 -8.65 -0.08
CA LYS A 46 -44.12 -9.94 0.27
C LYS A 46 -44.40 -10.84 -0.94
N GLY A 47 -44.34 -10.28 -2.15
CA GLY A 47 -44.55 -11.02 -3.39
C GLY A 47 -43.38 -11.97 -3.66
N ALA A 48 -43.69 -13.14 -4.22
CA ALA A 48 -42.68 -14.15 -4.56
C ALA A 48 -41.79 -13.75 -5.74
N GLU A 49 -42.15 -12.66 -6.45
CA GLU A 49 -41.34 -12.07 -7.52
C GLU A 49 -40.11 -11.28 -7.03
N ASN A 50 -40.01 -11.00 -5.73
CA ASN A 50 -38.92 -10.22 -5.16
C ASN A 50 -37.74 -11.12 -4.82
N GLU A 51 -36.52 -10.61 -5.01
CA GLU A 51 -35.29 -11.33 -4.63
C GLU A 51 -35.23 -11.57 -3.11
N ILE A 52 -35.75 -10.64 -2.31
CA ILE A 52 -35.95 -10.83 -0.86
C ILE A 52 -37.45 -10.81 -0.56
N GLN A 53 -38.00 -12.00 -0.32
CA GLN A 53 -39.39 -12.16 0.07
C GLN A 53 -39.56 -12.01 1.58
N VAL A 54 -40.34 -11.01 2.01
CA VAL A 54 -40.67 -10.76 3.41
C VAL A 54 -42.17 -10.93 3.64
N VAL A 55 -42.56 -12.06 4.21
CA VAL A 55 -43.98 -12.40 4.45
C VAL A 55 -44.48 -11.75 5.74
N ASP A 56 -44.77 -10.45 5.67
CA ASP A 56 -45.32 -9.66 6.78
C ASP A 56 -46.54 -8.85 6.32
N ALA A 57 -47.54 -8.71 7.20
CA ALA A 57 -48.78 -8.00 6.89
C ALA A 57 -48.56 -6.51 6.58
N THR A 58 -47.50 -5.92 7.14
CA THR A 58 -47.14 -4.51 6.96
C THR A 58 -46.25 -4.25 5.75
N VAL A 59 -45.77 -5.30 5.09
CA VAL A 59 -44.96 -5.22 3.87
C VAL A 59 -45.86 -5.32 2.63
N SER A 60 -45.57 -4.48 1.64
CA SER A 60 -46.33 -4.42 0.38
C SER A 60 -45.84 -5.48 -0.59
N ARG A 61 -46.65 -5.84 -1.59
CA ARG A 61 -46.28 -6.89 -2.56
C ARG A 61 -44.92 -6.62 -3.20
N ASN A 62 -44.71 -5.39 -3.65
CA ASN A 62 -43.42 -4.81 -4.02
C ASN A 62 -43.27 -3.57 -3.15
N HIS A 63 -42.35 -3.59 -2.16
CA HIS A 63 -42.29 -2.54 -1.14
C HIS A 63 -41.20 -1.52 -1.46
N LEU A 64 -39.98 -1.99 -1.73
CA LEU A 64 -38.85 -1.14 -2.06
C LEU A 64 -37.87 -1.85 -3.02
N VAL A 65 -36.98 -1.07 -3.60
CA VAL A 65 -35.83 -1.57 -4.38
C VAL A 65 -34.55 -0.91 -3.89
N LEU A 66 -33.50 -1.71 -3.82
CA LEU A 66 -32.12 -1.31 -3.54
C LEU A 66 -31.34 -1.39 -4.85
N ARG A 67 -30.68 -0.31 -5.25
CA ARG A 67 -29.74 -0.31 -6.39
C ARG A 67 -28.35 0.00 -5.92
N SER A 68 -27.40 -0.87 -6.23
CA SER A 68 -26.00 -0.72 -5.86
C SER A 68 -25.41 0.52 -6.55
N GLU A 69 -24.75 1.34 -5.76
CA GLU A 69 -23.90 2.43 -6.21
C GLU A 69 -22.48 2.28 -5.61
N ALA A 70 -21.59 3.23 -5.89
CA ALA A 70 -20.16 3.10 -5.60
C ALA A 70 -19.80 2.88 -4.11
N ASP A 71 -20.67 3.21 -3.16
CA ASP A 71 -20.41 3.13 -1.71
C ASP A 71 -21.63 2.74 -0.85
N GLY A 72 -22.66 2.16 -1.47
CA GLY A 72 -23.91 1.88 -0.78
C GLY A 72 -25.03 1.55 -1.76
N PHE A 73 -26.26 1.86 -1.36
CA PHE A 73 -27.45 1.59 -2.15
C PHE A 73 -28.35 2.81 -2.24
N HIS A 74 -28.78 3.12 -3.46
CA HIS A 74 -29.93 3.97 -3.68
C HIS A 74 -31.20 3.16 -3.39
N VAL A 75 -31.92 3.56 -2.35
CA VAL A 75 -33.16 2.94 -1.87
C VAL A 75 -34.33 3.73 -2.43
N ARG A 76 -35.30 3.05 -3.04
CA ARG A 76 -36.54 3.67 -3.51
C ARG A 76 -37.75 2.87 -3.04
N ASP A 77 -38.71 3.57 -2.45
CA ASP A 77 -40.02 3.03 -2.12
C ASP A 77 -40.86 2.87 -3.40
N LEU A 78 -41.54 1.73 -3.54
CA LEU A 78 -42.31 1.38 -4.73
C LEU A 78 -43.81 1.71 -4.58
N GLY A 79 -44.14 2.74 -3.81
CA GLY A 79 -45.53 3.11 -3.50
C GLY A 79 -46.13 2.23 -2.41
N SER A 80 -45.32 1.90 -1.39
CA SER A 80 -45.74 1.02 -0.33
C SER A 80 -46.80 1.65 0.58
N THR A 81 -47.67 0.82 1.14
CA THR A 81 -48.79 1.29 1.98
C THR A 81 -48.29 1.86 3.30
N ASN A 82 -47.32 1.19 3.94
CA ASN A 82 -46.82 1.55 5.26
C ASN A 82 -45.51 2.37 5.22
N GLY A 83 -44.98 2.63 4.02
CA GLY A 83 -43.77 3.42 3.80
C GLY A 83 -42.47 2.67 4.08
N THR A 84 -41.44 3.10 3.35
CA THR A 84 -40.04 2.78 3.60
C THR A 84 -39.37 3.89 4.44
N PHE A 85 -38.49 3.50 5.35
CA PHE A 85 -37.73 4.41 6.19
C PHE A 85 -36.24 4.05 6.17
N LEU A 86 -35.38 5.07 6.18
CA LEU A 86 -33.95 4.93 6.43
C LEU A 86 -33.67 5.54 7.81
N ASN A 87 -33.16 4.71 8.71
CA ASN A 87 -33.14 4.96 10.14
C ASN A 87 -34.55 5.36 10.61
N ASN A 88 -34.72 6.62 11.03
CA ASN A 88 -36.01 7.14 11.51
C ASN A 88 -36.74 8.02 10.48
N ALA A 89 -36.17 8.27 9.30
CA ALA A 89 -36.75 9.16 8.30
C ALA A 89 -37.55 8.37 7.25
N ARG A 90 -38.80 8.76 7.00
CA ARG A 90 -39.61 8.19 5.90
C ARG A 90 -39.08 8.72 4.58
N ILE A 91 -38.91 7.85 3.59
CA ILE A 91 -38.37 8.21 2.28
C ILE A 91 -39.30 7.79 1.15
N VAL A 92 -39.23 8.54 0.05
CA VAL A 92 -39.64 8.06 -1.29
C VAL A 92 -38.42 7.49 -1.99
N GLU A 93 -37.29 8.18 -1.87
CA GLU A 93 -35.96 7.68 -2.25
C GLU A 93 -34.89 8.25 -1.32
N GLY A 94 -33.76 7.56 -1.20
CA GLY A 94 -32.66 7.97 -0.34
C GLY A 94 -31.46 7.03 -0.46
N TYR A 95 -30.32 7.42 0.10
CA TYR A 95 -29.08 6.64 0.05
C TYR A 95 -28.84 5.90 1.36
N ALA A 96 -28.53 4.61 1.29
CA ALA A 96 -28.20 3.75 2.43
C ALA A 96 -26.74 3.29 2.37
N ARG A 97 -26.05 3.38 3.50
CA ARG A 97 -24.67 2.92 3.70
C ARG A 97 -24.61 1.79 4.74
N PRO A 98 -23.51 1.02 4.83
CA PRO A 98 -23.31 0.09 5.93
C PRO A 98 -23.63 0.72 7.29
N GLY A 99 -24.36 0.00 8.13
CA GLY A 99 -24.90 0.47 9.41
C GLY A 99 -26.31 1.08 9.30
N THR A 100 -26.78 1.46 8.11
CA THR A 100 -28.14 2.04 7.93
C THR A 100 -29.20 1.00 8.24
N GLU A 101 -30.18 1.38 9.06
CA GLU A 101 -31.38 0.59 9.28
C GLU A 101 -32.42 0.93 8.21
N ILE A 102 -32.84 -0.06 7.43
CA ILE A 102 -33.89 0.06 6.43
C ILE A 102 -35.14 -0.58 7.02
N ARG A 103 -36.19 0.22 7.22
CA ARG A 103 -37.47 -0.25 7.73
C ARG A 103 -38.54 -0.25 6.64
N ALA A 104 -39.13 -1.41 6.42
CA ALA A 104 -40.25 -1.63 5.50
C ALA A 104 -41.50 -1.97 6.32
N GLY A 105 -42.43 -1.02 6.46
CA GLY A 105 -43.52 -1.16 7.43
C GLY A 105 -43.01 -1.31 8.87
N GLN A 106 -43.23 -2.45 9.51
CA GLN A 106 -42.72 -2.75 10.86
C GLN A 106 -41.44 -3.61 10.86
N VAL A 107 -41.03 -4.11 9.70
CA VAL A 107 -39.82 -4.93 9.55
C VAL A 107 -38.61 -4.02 9.48
N VAL A 108 -37.59 -4.29 10.30
CA VAL A 108 -36.33 -3.54 10.34
C VAL A 108 -35.19 -4.45 9.90
N MET A 109 -34.41 -3.97 8.95
CA MET A 109 -33.24 -4.67 8.43
C MET A 109 -32.03 -3.75 8.49
N ARG A 110 -30.83 -4.29 8.72
CA ARG A 110 -29.59 -3.52 8.72
C ARG A 110 -28.77 -3.87 7.50
N LEU A 111 -28.30 -2.83 6.81
CA LEU A 111 -27.32 -2.97 5.74
C LEU A 111 -25.94 -3.17 6.37
N THR A 112 -25.27 -4.27 6.06
CA THR A 112 -23.96 -4.62 6.60
C THR A 112 -22.98 -4.84 5.45
N ALA A 113 -21.77 -4.32 5.58
CA ALA A 113 -20.69 -4.65 4.65
C ALA A 113 -20.05 -5.97 5.07
N VAL A 114 -19.87 -6.88 4.12
CA VAL A 114 -19.17 -8.15 4.33
C VAL A 114 -17.99 -8.20 3.37
N HIS A 115 -16.84 -8.63 3.87
CA HIS A 115 -15.68 -8.90 3.02
C HIS A 115 -15.80 -10.33 2.52
N GLN A 116 -16.15 -10.52 1.24
CA GLN A 116 -16.13 -11.83 0.63
C GLN A 116 -14.77 -12.04 -0.03
N GLU A 117 -14.10 -13.14 0.31
CA GLU A 117 -12.89 -13.55 -0.40
C GLU A 117 -13.23 -13.75 -1.87
N ALA A 118 -12.65 -12.92 -2.73
CA ALA A 118 -12.86 -13.03 -4.16
C ALA A 118 -12.05 -14.24 -4.67
N ARG A 119 -12.74 -15.35 -4.95
CA ARG A 119 -12.15 -16.49 -5.66
C ARG A 119 -11.92 -16.11 -7.11
N VAL A 120 -10.77 -15.52 -7.38
CA VAL A 120 -10.36 -15.13 -8.74
C VAL A 120 -9.36 -16.14 -9.27
N ALA A 121 -9.65 -16.70 -10.44
CA ALA A 121 -8.71 -17.55 -11.13
C ALA A 121 -7.52 -16.71 -11.63
N PRO A 122 -6.27 -17.22 -11.53
CA PRO A 122 -5.12 -16.51 -12.07
C PRO A 122 -5.22 -16.37 -13.59
N VAL A 123 -4.89 -15.20 -14.12
CA VAL A 123 -4.79 -14.99 -15.57
C VAL A 123 -3.57 -15.69 -16.17
N GLY A 124 -3.53 -15.83 -17.49
CA GLY A 124 -2.41 -16.41 -18.23
C GLY A 124 -1.26 -15.44 -18.53
N PHE A 125 -1.46 -14.13 -18.34
CA PHE A 125 -0.44 -13.12 -18.62
C PHE A 125 0.40 -12.78 -17.37
N GLU A 126 1.69 -12.47 -17.58
CA GLU A 126 2.66 -12.16 -16.51
C GLU A 126 2.90 -10.66 -16.33
N ARG A 127 2.15 -9.81 -17.04
CA ARG A 127 2.28 -8.36 -17.04
C ARG A 127 0.93 -7.68 -17.07
N PHE A 128 0.75 -6.68 -16.21
CA PHE A 128 -0.41 -5.80 -16.23
C PHE A 128 0.10 -4.35 -16.17
N GLY A 129 0.04 -3.62 -17.28
CA GLY A 129 0.71 -2.32 -17.42
C GLY A 129 2.20 -2.42 -17.08
N SER A 130 2.67 -1.62 -16.12
CA SER A 130 4.06 -1.67 -15.64
C SER A 130 4.33 -2.75 -14.59
N LEU A 131 3.31 -3.42 -14.06
CA LEU A 131 3.50 -4.51 -13.09
C LEU A 131 3.94 -5.79 -13.78
N VAL A 132 4.85 -6.51 -13.12
CA VAL A 132 5.39 -7.80 -13.56
C VAL A 132 5.24 -8.84 -12.46
N GLY A 133 4.89 -10.07 -12.84
CA GLY A 133 4.81 -11.22 -11.93
C GLY A 133 4.19 -12.44 -12.61
N LYS A 134 4.76 -13.62 -12.37
CA LYS A 134 4.28 -14.90 -12.86
C LYS A 134 3.70 -15.80 -11.76
N SER A 135 4.02 -15.49 -10.51
CA SER A 135 3.49 -16.16 -9.32
C SER A 135 1.96 -16.14 -9.32
N GLU A 136 1.35 -17.21 -8.82
CA GLU A 136 -0.12 -17.29 -8.71
C GLU A 136 -0.73 -16.11 -7.95
N PRO A 137 -0.19 -15.65 -6.80
CA PRO A 137 -0.70 -14.46 -6.11
C PRO A 137 -0.74 -13.21 -7.00
N MET A 138 0.31 -12.95 -7.78
CA MET A 138 0.35 -11.80 -8.68
C MET A 138 -0.63 -11.94 -9.84
N ARG A 139 -0.75 -13.13 -10.44
CA ARG A 139 -1.72 -13.38 -11.52
C ARG A 139 -3.17 -13.26 -11.04
N LYS A 140 -3.47 -13.56 -9.76
CA LYS A 140 -4.79 -13.25 -9.17
C LYS A 140 -5.01 -11.74 -8.99
N ILE A 141 -3.98 -11.01 -8.56
CA ILE A 141 -4.05 -9.54 -8.46
C ILE A 141 -4.30 -8.93 -9.85
N PHE A 142 -3.60 -9.39 -10.88
CA PHE A 142 -3.78 -8.89 -12.24
C PHE A 142 -5.20 -9.08 -12.78
N ALA A 143 -5.80 -10.25 -12.54
CA ALA A 143 -7.19 -10.53 -12.89
C ALA A 143 -8.19 -9.56 -12.22
N LEU A 144 -7.91 -9.14 -10.98
CA LEU A 144 -8.71 -8.13 -10.28
C LEU A 144 -8.47 -6.73 -10.82
N LEU A 145 -7.21 -6.36 -11.04
CA LEU A 145 -6.88 -5.04 -11.58
C LEU A 145 -7.49 -4.83 -12.97
N GLU A 146 -7.53 -5.85 -13.82
CA GLU A 146 -8.21 -5.81 -15.12
C GLU A 146 -9.71 -5.46 -14.98
N ARG A 147 -10.38 -6.00 -13.96
CA ARG A 147 -11.81 -5.74 -13.70
C ARG A 147 -12.06 -4.39 -13.02
N VAL A 148 -11.17 -3.96 -12.14
CA VAL A 148 -11.38 -2.79 -11.27
C VAL A 148 -10.78 -1.52 -11.86
N ALA A 149 -9.70 -1.59 -12.63
CA ALA A 149 -9.07 -0.41 -13.24
C ALA A 149 -10.03 0.40 -14.12
N PRO A 150 -10.97 -0.20 -14.90
CA PRO A 150 -11.95 0.57 -15.67
C PRO A 150 -13.00 1.33 -14.84
N THR A 151 -13.12 1.03 -13.55
CA THR A 151 -14.18 1.56 -12.67
C THR A 151 -13.76 2.79 -11.88
N ALA A 152 -14.72 3.46 -11.25
CA ALA A 152 -14.47 4.56 -10.31
C ALA A 152 -14.27 4.11 -8.84
N ALA A 153 -14.20 2.80 -8.58
CA ALA A 153 -14.10 2.27 -7.23
C ALA A 153 -12.80 2.71 -6.54
N THR A 154 -12.91 2.96 -5.23
CA THR A 154 -11.76 3.17 -4.36
C THR A 154 -11.03 1.85 -4.16
N ILE A 155 -9.70 1.88 -4.25
CA ILE A 155 -8.86 0.71 -4.01
C ILE A 155 -8.00 0.99 -2.78
N LEU A 156 -8.06 0.10 -1.79
CA LEU A 156 -7.14 0.02 -0.67
C LEU A 156 -6.10 -1.06 -0.96
N VAL A 157 -4.83 -0.70 -0.90
CA VAL A 157 -3.69 -1.59 -1.13
C VAL A 157 -2.95 -1.78 0.19
N THR A 158 -2.94 -3.00 0.70
CA THR A 158 -2.15 -3.36 1.88
C THR A 158 -0.88 -4.09 1.46
N GLY A 159 0.19 -3.89 2.21
CA GLY A 159 1.43 -4.64 1.99
C GLY A 159 2.65 -3.92 2.54
N GLU A 160 3.74 -4.66 2.71
CA GLU A 160 4.97 -4.13 3.28
C GLU A 160 5.58 -2.99 2.46
N THR A 161 6.47 -2.25 3.11
CA THR A 161 7.27 -1.22 2.45
C THR A 161 8.14 -1.84 1.36
N GLY A 162 8.18 -1.21 0.19
CA GLY A 162 8.97 -1.69 -0.95
C GLY A 162 8.32 -2.78 -1.82
N CYS A 163 7.08 -3.21 -1.56
CA CYS A 163 6.40 -4.22 -2.39
C CYS A 163 5.96 -3.75 -3.79
N GLY A 164 5.92 -2.43 -4.03
CA GLY A 164 5.46 -1.84 -5.29
C GLY A 164 4.05 -1.24 -5.26
N LYS A 165 3.52 -0.84 -4.09
CA LYS A 165 2.18 -0.22 -3.95
C LYS A 165 1.98 1.00 -4.85
N GLY A 166 2.97 1.90 -4.93
CA GLY A 166 2.93 3.06 -5.83
C GLY A 166 2.89 2.68 -7.32
N ALA A 167 3.63 1.65 -7.73
CA ALA A 167 3.59 1.15 -9.11
C ALA A 167 2.22 0.53 -9.45
N LEU A 168 1.59 -0.13 -8.47
CA LEU A 168 0.23 -0.64 -8.61
C LEU A 168 -0.78 0.50 -8.77
N ALA A 169 -0.71 1.53 -7.91
CA ALA A 169 -1.59 2.69 -8.01
C ALA A 169 -1.46 3.43 -9.35
N ARG A 170 -0.21 3.61 -9.83
CA ARG A 170 0.08 4.18 -11.15
C ARG A 170 -0.55 3.35 -12.27
N THR A 171 -0.35 2.03 -12.23
CA THR A 171 -0.90 1.09 -13.21
C THR A 171 -2.43 1.11 -13.23
N VAL A 172 -3.08 1.15 -12.06
CA VAL A 172 -4.55 1.28 -11.97
C VAL A 172 -5.03 2.54 -12.68
N HIS A 173 -4.34 3.65 -12.51
CA HIS A 173 -4.69 4.89 -13.19
C HIS A 173 -4.49 4.78 -14.71
N ASP A 174 -3.33 4.26 -15.15
CA ASP A 174 -2.99 4.13 -16.57
C ASP A 174 -3.93 3.18 -17.32
N GLN A 175 -4.51 2.21 -16.61
CA GLN A 175 -5.48 1.25 -17.14
C GLN A 175 -6.94 1.68 -16.90
N SER A 176 -7.18 2.94 -16.56
CA SER A 176 -8.52 3.49 -16.30
C SER A 176 -8.96 4.49 -17.38
N PRO A 177 -10.25 4.86 -17.45
CA PRO A 177 -10.73 5.94 -18.31
C PRO A 177 -10.13 7.32 -17.97
N ARG A 178 -9.35 7.42 -16.87
CA ARG A 178 -8.68 8.63 -16.40
C ARG A 178 -7.18 8.66 -16.73
N ALA A 179 -6.67 7.77 -17.59
CA ALA A 179 -5.24 7.69 -17.91
C ALA A 179 -4.62 9.01 -18.42
N ASP A 180 -5.38 9.81 -19.16
CA ASP A 180 -4.95 11.14 -19.65
C ASP A 180 -5.24 12.28 -18.66
N LYS A 181 -5.66 11.96 -17.43
CA LYS A 181 -6.02 12.94 -16.38
C LYS A 181 -4.91 13.01 -15.33
N PRO A 182 -4.94 14.01 -14.42
CA PRO A 182 -3.93 14.12 -13.39
C PRO A 182 -3.84 12.88 -12.51
N PHE A 183 -2.62 12.44 -12.23
CA PHE A 183 -2.30 11.48 -11.17
C PHE A 183 -1.52 12.22 -10.10
N VAL A 184 -2.16 12.48 -8.96
CA VAL A 184 -1.56 13.22 -7.85
C VAL A 184 -1.24 12.25 -6.73
N THR A 185 -0.05 12.37 -6.15
CA THR A 185 0.41 11.51 -5.06
C THR A 185 0.58 12.31 -3.78
N VAL A 186 0.11 11.76 -2.66
CA VAL A 186 0.34 12.30 -1.31
C VAL A 186 0.89 11.16 -0.46
N ASP A 187 2.08 11.38 0.10
CA ASP A 187 2.70 10.45 1.05
C ASP A 187 2.55 11.02 2.46
N CYS A 188 1.67 10.43 3.26
CA CYS A 188 1.37 10.91 4.60
C CYS A 188 2.54 10.72 5.57
N GLY A 189 3.47 9.79 5.32
CA GLY A 189 4.65 9.61 6.18
C GLY A 189 5.81 10.54 5.82
N ALA A 190 5.85 11.05 4.58
CA ALA A 190 6.83 12.05 4.16
C ALA A 190 6.47 13.49 4.60
N ILE A 191 5.21 13.75 4.93
CA ILE A 191 4.70 15.09 5.28
C ILE A 191 4.59 15.21 6.81
N SER A 192 4.98 16.37 7.35
CA SER A 192 4.76 16.66 8.78
C SER A 192 3.27 16.59 9.11
N ARG A 193 2.90 15.93 10.22
CA ARG A 193 1.50 15.72 10.64
C ARG A 193 0.65 16.98 10.60
N ASN A 194 1.21 18.12 11.00
CA ASN A 194 0.50 19.41 11.03
C ASN A 194 0.25 20.01 9.64
N LEU A 195 0.93 19.53 8.60
CA LEU A 195 0.79 19.99 7.21
C LEU A 195 -0.04 19.06 6.35
N ILE A 196 -0.30 17.81 6.78
CA ILE A 196 -1.05 16.82 6.00
C ILE A 196 -2.43 17.35 5.60
N GLU A 197 -3.14 18.02 6.51
CA GLU A 197 -4.43 18.62 6.20
C GLU A 197 -4.31 19.66 5.07
N SER A 198 -3.36 20.58 5.20
CA SER A 198 -3.11 21.61 4.19
C SER A 198 -2.68 21.03 2.85
N GLU A 199 -1.89 19.97 2.83
CA GLU A 199 -1.47 19.30 1.59
C GLU A 199 -2.64 18.58 0.91
N LEU A 200 -3.54 17.94 1.66
CA LEU A 200 -4.71 17.25 1.10
C LEU A 200 -5.79 18.22 0.63
N PHE A 201 -6.20 19.17 1.48
CA PHE A 201 -7.38 20.01 1.28
C PHE A 201 -7.06 21.42 0.78
N GLY A 202 -5.81 21.88 0.93
CA GLY A 202 -5.42 23.26 0.63
C GLY A 202 -5.84 24.24 1.71
N HIS A 203 -5.36 25.47 1.63
CA HIS A 203 -5.66 26.52 2.59
C HIS A 203 -5.88 27.88 1.93
N GLU A 204 -6.69 28.70 2.58
CA GLU A 204 -6.81 30.13 2.27
C GLU A 204 -5.67 30.93 2.91
N LYS A 205 -5.38 32.11 2.34
CA LYS A 205 -4.40 33.03 2.93
C LYS A 205 -4.84 33.40 4.36
N GLY A 206 -3.93 33.27 5.32
CA GLY A 206 -4.18 33.58 6.72
C GLY A 206 -4.88 32.47 7.53
N ALA A 207 -5.04 31.28 6.98
CA ALA A 207 -5.70 30.16 7.67
C ALA A 207 -4.95 29.69 8.95
N PHE A 208 -3.62 29.82 8.97
CA PHE A 208 -2.76 29.51 10.13
C PHE A 208 -1.45 30.32 10.06
N THR A 209 -0.63 30.24 11.10
CA THR A 209 0.68 30.90 11.17
C THR A 209 1.61 30.36 10.07
N GLY A 210 1.93 31.20 9.08
CA GLY A 210 2.74 30.81 7.91
C GLY A 210 1.93 30.64 6.61
N ALA A 211 0.59 30.71 6.64
CA ALA A 211 -0.27 30.70 5.47
C ALA A 211 -0.23 32.05 4.73
N THR A 212 0.91 32.38 4.12
CA THR A 212 1.18 33.67 3.46
C THR A 212 0.45 33.84 2.13
N ALA A 213 0.06 32.74 1.49
CA ALA A 213 -0.66 32.70 0.23
C ALA A 213 -1.75 31.62 0.25
N LEU A 214 -2.65 31.67 -0.72
CA LEU A 214 -3.58 30.56 -0.99
C LEU A 214 -2.81 29.39 -1.58
N ARG A 215 -3.13 28.16 -1.12
CA ARG A 215 -2.60 26.91 -1.68
C ARG A 215 -3.73 25.96 -2.01
N ARG A 216 -3.74 25.43 -3.25
CA ARG A 216 -4.66 24.37 -3.66
C ARG A 216 -4.13 23.04 -3.12
N GLY A 217 -5.01 22.25 -2.51
CA GLY A 217 -4.65 20.92 -2.01
C GLY A 217 -4.63 19.85 -3.10
N ALA A 218 -4.07 18.69 -2.78
CA ALA A 218 -3.96 17.55 -3.67
C ALA A 218 -5.32 17.10 -4.22
N LEU A 219 -6.37 17.07 -3.40
CA LEU A 219 -7.73 16.72 -3.83
C LEU A 219 -8.24 17.69 -4.92
N GLU A 220 -7.96 18.98 -4.76
CA GLU A 220 -8.38 20.00 -5.73
C GLU A 220 -7.54 19.96 -7.02
N MET A 221 -6.23 19.73 -6.88
CA MET A 221 -5.30 19.59 -8.01
C MET A 221 -5.59 18.33 -8.83
N CYS A 222 -6.16 17.30 -8.21
CA CYS A 222 -6.45 16.01 -8.82
C CYS A 222 -7.84 15.94 -9.51
N LYS A 223 -8.55 17.05 -9.65
CA LYS A 223 -9.91 17.06 -10.21
C LYS A 223 -9.98 16.37 -11.59
N GLY A 224 -10.89 15.42 -11.73
CA GLY A 224 -11.09 14.56 -12.90
C GLY A 224 -10.11 13.38 -12.98
N GLY A 225 -9.14 13.28 -12.07
CA GLY A 225 -8.03 12.34 -12.10
C GLY A 225 -8.06 11.27 -11.02
N THR A 226 -6.88 10.79 -10.61
CA THR A 226 -6.70 9.78 -9.55
C THR A 226 -5.71 10.26 -8.49
N LEU A 227 -6.16 10.31 -7.24
CA LEU A 227 -5.34 10.63 -6.09
C LEU A 227 -4.81 9.32 -5.50
N PHE A 228 -3.50 9.21 -5.39
CA PHE A 228 -2.84 8.16 -4.64
C PHE A 228 -2.43 8.67 -3.26
N ILE A 229 -2.91 8.01 -2.20
CA ILE A 229 -2.55 8.31 -0.81
C ILE A 229 -1.68 7.16 -0.31
N ASP A 230 -0.38 7.39 -0.12
CA ASP A 230 0.54 6.42 0.47
C ASP A 230 0.68 6.65 1.98
N GLU A 231 1.06 5.59 2.69
CA GLU A 231 1.16 5.56 4.16
C GLU A 231 -0.09 6.10 4.87
N LEU A 232 -1.28 5.67 4.42
CA LEU A 232 -2.57 6.10 4.97
C LEU A 232 -2.67 5.92 6.50
N ASP A 233 -1.96 4.96 7.06
CA ASP A 233 -1.86 4.72 8.51
C ASP A 233 -1.22 5.87 9.31
N ASP A 234 -0.56 6.81 8.63
CA ASP A 234 -0.02 8.04 9.23
C ASP A 234 -0.99 9.25 9.16
N LEU A 235 -2.19 9.06 8.61
CA LEU A 235 -3.22 10.10 8.54
C LEU A 235 -3.74 10.47 9.95
N PRO A 236 -3.61 11.73 10.39
CA PRO A 236 -4.07 12.15 11.71
C PRO A 236 -5.57 11.93 11.92
N LEU A 237 -5.96 11.52 13.13
CA LEU A 237 -7.36 11.20 13.50
C LEU A 237 -8.33 12.36 13.26
N ASP A 238 -7.88 13.60 13.41
CA ASP A 238 -8.66 14.82 13.18
C ASP A 238 -8.85 15.15 11.69
N VAL A 239 -7.99 14.61 10.83
CA VAL A 239 -8.08 14.75 9.37
C VAL A 239 -8.98 13.67 8.75
N GLN A 240 -9.08 12.50 9.37
CA GLN A 240 -9.89 11.38 8.89
C GLN A 240 -11.37 11.73 8.61
N PRO A 241 -12.10 12.47 9.47
CA PRO A 241 -13.48 12.91 9.18
C PRO A 241 -13.59 13.78 7.93
N LYS A 242 -12.59 14.64 7.67
CA LYS A 242 -12.57 15.51 6.49
C LYS A 242 -12.35 14.70 5.22
N LEU A 243 -11.49 13.68 5.29
CA LEU A 243 -11.28 12.76 4.17
C LEU A 243 -12.55 11.93 3.90
N LEU A 244 -13.20 11.40 4.94
CA LEU A 244 -14.48 10.70 4.80
C LEU A 244 -15.51 11.58 4.08
N ARG A 245 -15.68 12.81 4.55
CA ARG A 245 -16.58 13.79 3.93
C ARG A 245 -16.24 14.04 2.45
N ALA A 246 -14.96 14.16 2.12
CA ALA A 246 -14.52 14.34 0.74
C ALA A 246 -14.88 13.17 -0.18
N LEU A 247 -14.77 11.94 0.33
CA LEU A 247 -15.12 10.73 -0.41
C LEU A 247 -16.63 10.57 -0.55
N ASP A 248 -17.37 10.92 0.50
CA ASP A 248 -18.80 10.71 0.65
C ASP A 248 -19.67 11.76 -0.03
N GLU A 249 -19.43 13.04 0.28
CA GLU A 249 -20.21 14.16 -0.25
C GLU A 249 -19.67 14.63 -1.59
N ARG A 250 -18.49 14.13 -2.01
CA ARG A 250 -17.78 14.60 -3.20
C ARG A 250 -17.57 16.11 -3.17
N GLU A 251 -17.28 16.64 -1.99
CA GLU A 251 -16.98 18.05 -1.76
C GLU A 251 -15.86 18.22 -0.74
N ILE A 252 -15.04 19.26 -0.92
CA ILE A 252 -13.99 19.64 0.03
C ILE A 252 -14.16 21.09 0.45
N VAL A 253 -13.60 21.44 1.61
CA VAL A 253 -13.47 22.81 2.08
C VAL A 253 -12.01 23.04 2.43
N ARG A 254 -11.43 24.15 1.97
CA ARG A 254 -10.06 24.52 2.31
C ARG A 254 -9.95 24.91 3.77
N VAL A 255 -8.77 24.74 4.36
CA VAL A 255 -8.49 25.25 5.71
C VAL A 255 -8.68 26.78 5.72
N GLY A 256 -9.46 27.27 6.68
CA GLY A 256 -9.80 28.69 6.79
C GLY A 256 -10.91 29.18 5.83
N SER A 257 -11.55 28.27 5.09
CA SER A 257 -12.69 28.57 4.22
C SER A 257 -13.97 27.92 4.75
N SER A 258 -15.12 28.41 4.29
CA SER A 258 -16.42 27.74 4.42
C SER A 258 -17.04 27.40 3.06
N LYS A 259 -16.35 27.72 1.96
CA LYS A 259 -16.87 27.53 0.60
C LYS A 259 -16.64 26.08 0.16
N PRO A 260 -17.71 25.31 -0.12
CA PRO A 260 -17.56 23.96 -0.66
C PRO A 260 -17.05 23.99 -2.09
N ILE A 261 -16.21 23.00 -2.42
CA ILE A 261 -15.64 22.78 -3.74
C ILE A 261 -15.98 21.36 -4.18
N LYS A 262 -16.74 21.23 -5.28
CA LYS A 262 -17.08 19.94 -5.86
C LYS A 262 -15.84 19.17 -6.30
N LEU A 263 -15.79 17.91 -5.89
CA LEU A 263 -14.71 16.98 -6.08
C LEU A 263 -15.14 15.88 -7.06
N ASP A 264 -14.32 15.64 -8.06
CA ASP A 264 -14.42 14.46 -8.92
C ASP A 264 -13.06 13.77 -8.95
N VAL A 265 -12.82 12.86 -8.01
CA VAL A 265 -11.53 12.19 -7.82
C VAL A 265 -11.73 10.71 -7.55
N ARG A 266 -10.98 9.87 -8.27
CA ARG A 266 -10.80 8.47 -7.89
C ARG A 266 -9.69 8.37 -6.86
N VAL A 267 -9.86 7.56 -5.83
CA VAL A 267 -8.84 7.39 -4.79
C VAL A 267 -8.26 5.98 -4.83
N VAL A 268 -6.93 5.89 -4.76
CA VAL A 268 -6.20 4.68 -4.45
C VAL A 268 -5.43 4.96 -3.17
N ALA A 269 -5.65 4.19 -2.12
CA ALA A 269 -4.96 4.35 -0.84
C ALA A 269 -4.05 3.15 -0.59
N ALA A 270 -2.92 3.39 0.07
CA ALA A 270 -1.95 2.36 0.42
C ALA A 270 -1.54 2.47 1.89
N THR A 271 -1.30 1.32 2.50
CA THR A 271 -0.82 1.23 3.88
C THR A 271 0.01 -0.03 4.09
N LYS A 272 0.89 0.01 5.09
CA LYS A 272 1.65 -1.16 5.58
C LYS A 272 1.02 -1.82 6.80
N LYS A 273 0.04 -1.18 7.45
CA LYS A 273 -0.61 -1.69 8.65
C LYS A 273 -1.94 -2.36 8.33
N ASP A 274 -2.40 -3.21 9.24
CA ASP A 274 -3.78 -3.69 9.22
C ASP A 274 -4.71 -2.61 9.76
N LEU A 275 -5.48 -1.96 8.88
CA LEU A 275 -6.41 -0.92 9.29
C LEU A 275 -7.55 -1.45 10.18
N ARG A 276 -7.91 -2.74 10.11
CA ARG A 276 -8.92 -3.29 11.06
C ARG A 276 -8.37 -3.28 12.47
N GLN A 277 -7.10 -3.64 12.63
CA GLN A 277 -6.41 -3.55 13.91
C GLN A 277 -6.34 -2.08 14.36
N GLU A 278 -5.96 -1.15 13.48
CA GLU A 278 -5.92 0.29 13.80
C GLU A 278 -7.30 0.84 14.21
N VAL A 279 -8.40 0.34 13.63
CA VAL A 279 -9.77 0.64 14.04
C VAL A 279 -10.06 0.12 15.45
N SER A 280 -9.74 -1.15 15.73
CA SER A 280 -9.95 -1.76 17.05
C SER A 280 -9.17 -1.04 18.16
N GLU A 281 -8.03 -0.45 17.81
CA GLU A 281 -7.17 0.29 18.73
C GLU A 281 -7.48 1.81 18.75
N GLY A 282 -8.55 2.24 18.08
CA GLY A 282 -9.04 3.63 18.10
C GLY A 282 -8.15 4.64 17.36
N ARG A 283 -7.18 4.18 16.56
CA ARG A 283 -6.27 5.03 15.77
C ARG A 283 -6.76 5.30 14.36
N PHE A 284 -7.75 4.55 13.91
CA PHE A 284 -8.42 4.77 12.62
C PHE A 284 -9.93 4.70 12.79
N ARG A 285 -10.67 5.53 12.06
CA ARG A 285 -12.13 5.53 12.15
C ARG A 285 -12.73 4.39 11.33
N GLU A 286 -13.70 3.71 11.93
CA GLU A 286 -14.42 2.60 11.31
C GLU A 286 -15.16 3.02 10.03
N ASP A 287 -15.83 4.19 10.07
CA ASP A 287 -16.57 4.73 8.93
C ASP A 287 -15.67 5.00 7.70
N LEU A 288 -14.51 5.60 7.91
CA LEU A 288 -13.50 5.82 6.88
C LEU A 288 -12.91 4.51 6.36
N TYR A 289 -12.66 3.53 7.25
CA TYR A 289 -12.15 2.21 6.85
C TYR A 289 -13.10 1.55 5.85
N PHE A 290 -14.39 1.50 6.15
CA PHE A 290 -15.38 0.92 5.25
C PHE A 290 -15.54 1.70 3.95
N ARG A 291 -15.36 3.03 3.97
CA ARG A 291 -15.42 3.82 2.74
C ARG A 291 -14.23 3.58 1.80
N LEU A 292 -13.06 3.30 2.36
CA LEU A 292 -11.84 3.06 1.59
C LEU A 292 -11.72 1.60 1.13
N SER A 293 -12.29 0.66 1.87
CA SER A 293 -12.11 -0.79 1.68
C SER A 293 -13.10 -1.42 0.70
N ILE A 294 -13.56 -0.67 -0.32
CA ILE A 294 -14.46 -1.18 -1.37
C ILE A 294 -13.80 -2.31 -2.15
N VAL A 295 -12.56 -2.08 -2.57
CA VAL A 295 -11.67 -3.11 -3.13
C VAL A 295 -10.41 -3.15 -2.29
N ASN A 296 -10.18 -4.27 -1.59
CA ASN A 296 -8.98 -4.46 -0.77
C ASN A 296 -8.03 -5.46 -1.43
N LEU A 297 -6.80 -5.02 -1.72
CA LEU A 297 -5.76 -5.81 -2.35
C LEU A 297 -4.54 -5.92 -1.45
N ARG A 298 -4.24 -7.14 -0.98
CA ARG A 298 -2.96 -7.44 -0.33
C ARG A 298 -1.89 -7.68 -1.40
N LEU A 299 -0.89 -6.81 -1.46
CA LEU A 299 0.29 -7.00 -2.30
C LEU A 299 1.33 -7.83 -1.53
N PRO A 300 1.60 -9.08 -1.93
CA PRO A 300 2.46 -9.98 -1.15
C PRO A 300 3.91 -9.47 -1.12
N PRO A 301 4.61 -9.65 0.02
CA PRO A 301 6.04 -9.42 0.09
C PRO A 301 6.79 -10.34 -0.87
N LEU A 302 7.98 -9.94 -1.30
CA LEU A 302 8.73 -10.63 -2.35
C LEU A 302 9.09 -12.08 -1.96
N ARG A 303 9.29 -12.35 -0.67
CA ARG A 303 9.50 -13.71 -0.14
C ARG A 303 8.31 -14.66 -0.35
N GLU A 304 7.08 -14.16 -0.41
CA GLU A 304 5.87 -14.95 -0.71
C GLU A 304 5.66 -15.15 -2.22
N ARG A 305 6.49 -14.51 -3.06
CA ARG A 305 6.42 -14.59 -4.53
C ARG A 305 7.82 -14.63 -5.14
N ILE A 306 8.69 -15.45 -4.56
CA ILE A 306 10.11 -15.53 -4.96
C ILE A 306 10.29 -15.92 -6.43
N GLU A 307 9.32 -16.64 -6.99
CA GLU A 307 9.24 -16.98 -8.41
C GLU A 307 9.25 -15.74 -9.33
N ASP A 308 8.85 -14.57 -8.84
CA ASP A 308 8.82 -13.32 -9.60
C ASP A 308 10.19 -12.66 -9.69
N VAL A 309 11.17 -13.05 -8.86
CA VAL A 309 12.51 -12.43 -8.81
C VAL A 309 13.20 -12.39 -10.17
N PRO A 310 13.24 -13.48 -10.97
CA PRO A 310 13.83 -13.44 -12.31
C PRO A 310 13.18 -12.39 -13.22
N LEU A 311 11.85 -12.33 -13.23
CA LEU A 311 11.10 -11.43 -14.11
C LEU A 311 11.24 -9.96 -13.67
N LEU A 312 11.25 -9.72 -12.36
CA LEU A 312 11.54 -8.41 -11.77
C LEU A 312 12.97 -7.97 -12.06
N ALA A 313 13.95 -8.85 -11.86
CA ALA A 313 15.35 -8.57 -12.15
C ALA A 313 15.56 -8.23 -13.63
N GLN A 314 14.96 -9.00 -14.53
CA GLN A 314 14.97 -8.71 -15.96
C GLN A 314 14.36 -7.36 -16.31
N SER A 315 13.40 -6.86 -15.53
CA SER A 315 12.80 -5.53 -15.75
C SER A 315 13.65 -4.37 -15.22
N PHE A 316 14.59 -4.63 -14.30
CA PHE A 316 15.48 -3.62 -13.72
C PHE A 316 16.85 -3.57 -14.41
N LEU A 317 17.30 -4.69 -14.97
CA LEU A 317 18.51 -4.72 -15.79
C LEU A 317 18.22 -4.02 -17.12
N GLU A 318 18.91 -2.90 -17.37
CA GLU A 318 18.85 -2.20 -18.67
C GLU A 318 19.43 -3.11 -19.78
N SER A 319 18.97 -2.90 -21.02
CA SER A 319 19.38 -3.70 -22.18
C SER A 319 20.89 -3.75 -22.41
N ASP A 320 21.62 -2.71 -21.98
CA ASP A 320 23.08 -2.62 -22.11
C ASP A 320 23.83 -3.24 -20.92
N ASN A 321 23.14 -3.47 -19.79
CA ASN A 321 23.69 -3.97 -18.52
C ASN A 321 23.46 -5.48 -18.30
N GLY A 322 22.87 -6.17 -19.28
CA GLY A 322 22.72 -7.63 -19.32
C GLY A 322 21.30 -8.15 -19.08
N SER A 323 21.10 -9.46 -19.26
CA SER A 323 19.84 -10.15 -18.92
C SER A 323 19.98 -10.92 -17.59
N TRP A 324 18.86 -11.35 -17.01
CA TRP A 324 18.85 -12.26 -15.88
C TRP A 324 19.71 -13.51 -16.16
N GLU A 325 19.61 -14.07 -17.36
CA GLU A 325 20.38 -15.24 -17.79
C GLU A 325 21.89 -14.96 -17.90
N ALA A 326 22.28 -13.72 -18.17
CA ALA A 326 23.68 -13.29 -18.21
C ALA A 326 24.30 -13.21 -16.81
N LEU A 327 23.50 -13.19 -15.74
CA LEU A 327 24.01 -13.20 -14.38
C LEU A 327 24.67 -14.54 -14.04
N PRO A 328 25.80 -14.52 -13.29
CA PRO A 328 26.42 -15.73 -12.77
C PRO A 328 25.40 -16.62 -12.07
N ARG A 329 25.42 -17.92 -12.35
CA ARG A 329 24.47 -18.88 -11.76
C ARG A 329 24.46 -18.80 -10.23
N ALA A 330 25.62 -18.69 -9.61
CA ALA A 330 25.75 -18.53 -8.15
C ALA A 330 25.04 -17.28 -7.62
N LEU A 331 25.09 -16.16 -8.36
CA LEU A 331 24.36 -14.95 -7.98
C LEU A 331 22.85 -15.16 -8.11
N ARG A 332 22.38 -15.78 -9.21
CA ARG A 332 20.96 -16.09 -9.39
C ARG A 332 20.41 -16.97 -8.27
N GLU A 333 21.15 -18.00 -7.89
CA GLU A 333 20.79 -18.90 -6.78
C GLU A 333 20.73 -18.13 -5.45
N ARG A 334 21.67 -17.23 -5.19
CA ARG A 334 21.67 -16.37 -3.99
C ARG A 334 20.50 -15.38 -3.98
N LEU A 335 20.20 -14.75 -5.11
CA LEU A 335 19.05 -13.84 -5.26
C LEU A 335 17.73 -14.60 -5.09
N ALA A 336 17.63 -15.83 -5.56
CA ALA A 336 16.43 -16.66 -5.38
C ALA A 336 16.26 -17.19 -3.94
N ALA A 337 17.34 -17.30 -3.16
CA ALA A 337 17.30 -17.77 -1.77
C ALA A 337 17.15 -16.67 -0.72
N TYR A 338 17.15 -15.39 -1.14
CA TYR A 338 17.16 -14.25 -0.22
C TYR A 338 15.74 -13.83 0.20
N ASN A 339 15.59 -13.37 1.45
CA ASN A 339 14.27 -13.10 2.06
C ASN A 339 13.70 -11.70 1.77
N TYR A 340 14.48 -10.81 1.15
CA TYR A 340 14.06 -9.46 0.74
C TYR A 340 13.26 -8.67 1.80
N PRO A 341 13.83 -8.34 2.98
CA PRO A 341 13.16 -7.48 3.96
C PRO A 341 12.75 -6.10 3.41
N GLY A 342 13.44 -5.57 2.41
CA GLY A 342 13.07 -4.35 1.68
C GLY A 342 12.33 -4.60 0.36
N ASN A 343 11.87 -5.84 0.15
CA ASN A 343 11.04 -6.27 -0.97
C ASN A 343 11.65 -5.90 -2.35
N VAL A 344 10.81 -5.46 -3.29
CA VAL A 344 11.20 -5.15 -4.66
C VAL A 344 12.17 -3.96 -4.72
N ARG A 345 12.04 -3.00 -3.81
CA ARG A 345 12.97 -1.86 -3.71
C ARG A 345 14.39 -2.33 -3.39
N GLU A 346 14.53 -3.29 -2.49
CA GLU A 346 15.84 -3.87 -2.17
C GLU A 346 16.43 -4.63 -3.36
N LEU A 347 15.63 -5.47 -4.03
CA LEU A 347 16.07 -6.18 -5.25
C LEU A 347 16.58 -5.20 -6.31
N ARG A 348 15.82 -4.13 -6.59
CA ARG A 348 16.22 -3.09 -7.54
C ARG A 348 17.55 -2.45 -7.13
N ASN A 349 17.69 -2.04 -5.87
CA ASN A 349 18.92 -1.39 -5.41
C ASN A 349 20.14 -2.33 -5.47
N ILE A 350 19.96 -3.63 -5.19
CA ILE A 350 21.02 -4.64 -5.35
C ILE A 350 21.49 -4.69 -6.79
N LEU A 351 20.56 -4.80 -7.75
CA LEU A 351 20.88 -4.94 -9.17
C LEU A 351 21.45 -3.66 -9.78
N GLU A 352 20.93 -2.49 -9.42
CA GLU A 352 21.49 -1.21 -9.85
C GLU A 352 22.93 -1.08 -9.33
N ARG A 353 23.18 -1.33 -8.04
CA ARG A 353 24.54 -1.24 -7.48
C ARG A 353 25.52 -2.23 -8.12
N ALA A 354 25.04 -3.44 -8.39
CA ALA A 354 25.79 -4.48 -9.09
C ALA A 354 26.25 -4.03 -10.49
N SER A 355 25.36 -3.37 -11.23
CA SER A 355 25.63 -2.89 -12.58
C SER A 355 26.66 -1.75 -12.61
N TYR A 356 26.71 -0.90 -11.58
CA TYR A 356 27.54 0.31 -11.58
C TYR A 356 28.92 0.18 -10.90
N LEU A 357 29.06 -0.60 -9.82
CA LEU A 357 30.22 -0.45 -8.92
C LEU A 357 31.20 -1.62 -8.87
N GLU A 358 30.72 -2.87 -8.87
CA GLU A 358 31.53 -3.98 -8.35
C GLU A 358 31.56 -5.23 -9.25
N GLY A 359 30.72 -5.27 -10.30
CA GLY A 359 30.45 -6.50 -11.02
C GLY A 359 29.68 -7.51 -10.15
N PHE A 360 29.04 -8.48 -10.79
CA PHE A 360 28.10 -9.39 -10.13
C PHE A 360 28.75 -10.39 -9.13
N ASP A 361 30.08 -10.52 -9.16
CA ASP A 361 30.82 -11.52 -8.38
C ASP A 361 31.16 -11.08 -6.94
N ALA A 362 31.14 -9.78 -6.64
CA ALA A 362 31.58 -9.23 -5.34
C ALA A 362 30.44 -8.89 -4.36
N ILE A 363 29.18 -9.05 -4.77
CA ILE A 363 28.03 -8.61 -3.98
C ILE A 363 27.81 -9.53 -2.79
N ASP A 364 27.93 -9.01 -1.56
CA ASP A 364 27.44 -9.64 -0.35
C ASP A 364 26.03 -9.12 0.00
N LEU A 365 25.01 -9.94 -0.29
CA LEU A 365 23.60 -9.63 -0.01
C LEU A 365 23.34 -9.38 1.49
N THR A 366 24.12 -9.99 2.38
CA THR A 366 23.98 -9.87 3.84
C THR A 366 24.49 -8.52 4.34
N ALA A 367 25.63 -8.07 3.79
CA ALA A 367 26.16 -6.73 4.05
C ALA A 367 25.20 -5.66 3.52
N PHE A 368 24.65 -5.86 2.32
CA PHE A 368 23.68 -4.96 1.70
C PHE A 368 22.39 -4.81 2.53
N ALA A 369 21.84 -5.93 3.02
CA ALA A 369 20.68 -5.95 3.91
C ALA A 369 20.87 -5.10 5.17
N THR A 370 22.10 -5.13 5.72
CA THR A 370 22.46 -4.45 6.96
C THR A 370 22.59 -2.93 6.72
N GLU A 371 23.10 -2.51 5.57
CA GLU A 371 23.17 -1.10 5.15
C GLU A 371 21.77 -0.50 4.90
N MET A 372 20.88 -1.26 4.24
CA MET A 372 19.51 -0.82 3.89
C MET A 372 18.55 -0.68 5.08
N ARG A 373 18.80 -1.36 6.20
CA ARG A 373 17.92 -1.37 7.38
C ARG A 373 17.94 -0.10 8.22
N GLY A 374 18.83 0.86 7.93
CA GLY A 374 18.71 2.21 8.46
C GLY A 374 18.73 2.29 9.99
N ASP A 375 19.67 1.60 10.65
CA ASP A 375 20.21 2.14 11.90
C ASP A 375 20.90 3.46 11.51
N GLY A 376 20.17 4.58 11.67
CA GLY A 376 20.46 5.92 11.15
C GLY A 376 21.91 6.23 10.82
N VAL A 377 22.23 6.23 9.51
CA VAL A 377 23.47 6.80 8.99
C VAL A 377 23.26 8.30 8.83
N SER A 378 23.40 9.02 9.94
CA SER A 378 23.84 10.42 9.89
C SER A 378 25.33 10.42 10.20
N GLY A 379 26.14 10.49 9.14
CA GLY A 379 27.59 10.35 9.20
C GLY A 379 28.04 8.92 8.90
N THR A 380 28.88 8.78 7.88
CA THR A 380 29.62 7.55 7.54
C THR A 380 30.51 7.09 8.72
N GLU A 381 29.93 6.44 9.71
CA GLU A 381 30.65 5.62 10.67
C GLU A 381 30.98 4.28 10.01
N PHE A 382 32.26 4.12 9.68
CA PHE A 382 32.84 2.84 9.32
C PHE A 382 32.73 1.91 10.54
N LYS A 383 31.68 1.07 10.59
CA LYS A 383 31.53 0.06 11.65
C LYS A 383 32.59 -1.03 11.45
N LEU A 384 33.65 -0.99 12.25
CA LEU A 384 34.63 -2.07 12.37
C LEU A 384 33.95 -3.30 12.98
N SER A 385 33.51 -4.25 12.14
CA SER A 385 33.00 -5.53 12.60
C SER A 385 34.14 -6.54 12.79
N ALA A 386 34.16 -7.19 13.94
CA ALA A 386 35.07 -8.27 14.27
C ALA A 386 34.44 -9.62 13.90
N ASP A 387 35.23 -10.52 13.33
CA ASP A 387 34.85 -11.92 13.20
C ASP A 387 35.19 -12.64 14.51
N TYR A 388 34.18 -12.82 15.37
CA TYR A 388 34.33 -13.45 16.68
C TYR A 388 34.55 -14.97 16.62
N MET A 389 34.50 -15.58 15.43
CA MET A 389 34.77 -17.00 15.23
C MET A 389 36.26 -17.30 15.05
N LYS A 390 37.11 -16.27 14.94
CA LYS A 390 38.57 -16.42 14.83
C LYS A 390 39.27 -16.35 16.20
N PRO A 391 40.47 -16.95 16.35
CA PRO A 391 41.29 -16.78 17.55
C PRO A 391 41.54 -15.29 17.83
N PHE A 392 41.53 -14.91 19.12
CA PHE A 392 41.59 -13.52 19.58
C PHE A 392 42.69 -12.69 18.90
N LYS A 393 43.90 -13.26 18.74
CA LYS A 393 45.04 -12.58 18.12
C LYS A 393 44.75 -12.25 16.64
N GLU A 394 44.19 -13.19 15.89
CA GLU A 394 43.87 -13.00 14.47
C GLU A 394 42.70 -12.05 14.26
N ALA A 395 41.63 -12.17 15.08
CA ALA A 395 40.50 -11.26 15.03
C ALA A 395 40.94 -9.81 15.31
N LYS A 396 41.81 -9.61 16.30
CA LYS A 396 42.39 -8.31 16.64
C LYS A 396 43.29 -7.76 15.53
N ASP A 397 44.19 -8.59 14.98
CA ASP A 397 45.12 -8.15 13.93
C ASP A 397 44.38 -7.76 12.64
N LEU A 398 43.29 -8.45 12.30
CA LEU A 398 42.43 -8.12 11.17
C LEU A 398 41.68 -6.81 11.39
N LEU A 399 41.15 -6.56 12.59
CA LEU A 399 40.50 -5.30 12.96
C LEU A 399 41.47 -4.11 12.86
N ILE A 400 42.65 -4.26 13.44
CA ILE A 400 43.70 -3.22 13.39
C ILE A 400 44.08 -2.93 11.94
N THR A 401 44.26 -3.98 11.13
CA THR A 401 44.61 -3.84 9.70
C THR A 401 43.52 -3.08 8.92
N ARG A 402 42.25 -3.41 9.13
CA ARG A 402 41.12 -2.73 8.48
C ARG A 402 41.02 -1.26 8.90
N PHE A 403 41.17 -0.99 10.19
CA PHE A 403 41.19 0.36 10.74
C PHE A 403 42.33 1.19 10.15
N GLU A 404 43.57 0.68 10.20
CA GLU A 404 44.76 1.37 9.70
C GLU A 404 44.58 1.74 8.21
N ARG A 405 44.13 0.78 7.39
CA ARG A 405 43.98 1.00 5.94
C ARG A 405 42.96 2.09 5.62
N GLU A 406 41.79 2.07 6.27
CA GLU A 406 40.73 3.06 6.03
C GLU A 406 41.12 4.45 6.57
N TYR A 407 41.70 4.50 7.76
CA TYR A 407 42.19 5.74 8.37
C TYR A 407 43.23 6.43 7.48
N LEU A 408 44.21 5.68 6.98
CA LEU A 408 45.27 6.21 6.11
C LEU A 408 44.72 6.74 4.77
N LYS A 409 43.78 6.03 4.14
CA LYS A 409 43.11 6.50 2.90
C LYS A 409 42.38 7.83 3.12
N ARG A 410 41.57 7.93 4.17
CA ARG A 410 40.84 9.17 4.51
C ARG A 410 41.78 10.30 4.91
N LEU A 411 42.86 9.99 5.61
CA LEU A 411 43.88 10.97 6.01
C LEU A 411 44.59 11.56 4.78
N LEU A 412 44.98 10.73 3.81
CA LEU A 412 45.59 11.19 2.57
C LEU A 412 44.62 11.98 1.69
N ALA A 413 43.37 11.53 1.59
CA ALA A 413 42.33 12.23 0.82
C ALA A 413 42.10 13.67 1.34
N ARG A 414 41.95 13.84 2.67
CA ARG A 414 41.78 15.16 3.31
C ARG A 414 43.00 16.06 3.19
N ASN A 415 44.18 15.47 3.02
CA ASN A 415 45.45 16.20 2.89
C ASN A 415 45.96 16.28 1.44
N SER A 416 45.15 15.89 0.45
CA SER A 416 45.51 15.90 -0.98
C SER A 416 46.88 15.26 -1.26
N GLY A 417 47.16 14.09 -0.66
CA GLY A 417 48.42 13.36 -0.84
C GLY A 417 49.65 13.99 -0.18
N LYS A 418 49.51 15.09 0.59
CA LYS A 418 50.66 15.74 1.25
C LYS A 418 51.03 15.04 2.55
N ILE A 419 51.96 14.07 2.46
CA ILE A 419 52.40 13.21 3.58
C ILE A 419 52.88 14.01 4.81
N ALA A 420 53.62 15.10 4.64
CA ALA A 420 54.10 15.93 5.75
C ALA A 420 52.97 16.71 6.47
N ARG A 421 51.84 16.92 5.81
CA ARG A 421 50.64 17.54 6.41
C ARG A 421 49.79 16.46 7.10
N ALA A 422 49.62 15.31 6.45
CA ALA A 422 48.94 14.14 6.99
C ALA A 422 49.58 13.64 8.31
N ALA A 423 50.91 13.55 8.38
CA ALA A 423 51.62 13.13 9.59
C ALA A 423 51.39 14.09 10.78
N ARG A 424 51.36 15.40 10.51
CA ARG A 424 51.07 16.43 11.53
C ARG A 424 49.63 16.37 12.02
N GLU A 425 48.67 16.15 11.11
CA GLU A 425 47.26 15.98 11.48
C GLU A 425 47.04 14.72 12.33
N ALA A 426 47.64 13.60 11.93
CA ALA A 426 47.57 12.34 12.66
C ALA A 426 48.44 12.31 13.94
N LYS A 427 49.23 13.35 14.21
CA LYS A 427 50.15 13.47 15.35
C LYS A 427 51.12 12.28 15.47
N ILE A 428 51.60 11.78 14.34
CA ILE A 428 52.60 10.71 14.28
C ILE A 428 53.84 11.16 13.52
N ASP A 429 54.97 10.49 13.79
CA ASP A 429 56.20 10.76 13.07
C ASP A 429 56.06 10.46 11.56
N ARG A 430 56.70 11.28 10.73
CA ARG A 430 56.63 11.16 9.27
C ARG A 430 57.16 9.80 8.79
N LYS A 431 58.24 9.29 9.39
CA LYS A 431 58.83 7.99 9.04
C LYS A 431 57.88 6.84 9.40
N TYR A 432 57.18 6.97 10.52
CA TYR A 432 56.17 5.97 10.93
C TYR A 432 54.95 5.96 10.01
N LEU A 433 54.48 7.13 9.57
CA LEU A 433 53.41 7.21 8.57
C LEU A 433 53.81 6.55 7.23
N TYR A 434 55.06 6.75 6.77
CA TYR A 434 55.56 6.07 5.57
C TYR A 434 55.56 4.54 5.73
N MET A 435 56.05 4.03 6.86
CA MET A 435 56.04 2.58 7.14
C MET A 435 54.62 2.01 7.14
N LEU A 436 53.65 2.75 7.70
CA LEU A 436 52.24 2.33 7.69
C LEU A 436 51.64 2.32 6.28
N LEU A 437 51.95 3.31 5.44
CA LEU A 437 51.49 3.36 4.05
C LEU A 437 52.06 2.20 3.21
N GLU A 438 53.34 1.88 3.41
CA GLU A 438 54.03 0.78 2.74
C GLU A 438 53.48 -0.58 3.17
N LYS A 439 53.28 -0.77 4.50
CA LYS A 439 52.66 -1.98 5.08
C LYS A 439 51.29 -2.29 4.46
N HIS A 440 50.51 -1.27 4.10
CA HIS A 440 49.14 -1.42 3.57
C HIS A 440 49.03 -1.24 2.05
N SER A 441 50.16 -1.08 1.36
CA SER A 441 50.26 -0.84 -0.09
C SER A 441 49.38 0.31 -0.57
N ILE A 442 49.42 1.45 0.15
CA ILE A 442 48.65 2.65 -0.21
C ILE A 442 49.57 3.61 -0.96
N GLU A 443 49.35 3.74 -2.27
CA GLU A 443 50.10 4.65 -3.12
C GLU A 443 49.68 6.11 -2.92
N ASN A 444 50.66 7.01 -2.90
CA ASN A 444 50.44 8.44 -2.83
C ASN A 444 50.26 8.99 -4.26
N LYS A 445 49.03 9.32 -4.67
CA LYS A 445 48.76 10.00 -5.95
C LYS A 445 48.83 11.52 -5.80
#